data_AF-N9SYC7-F1
#
_entry.id   AF-N9SYC7-F1
#
_cell.length_a   1.000
_cell.length_b   1.000
_cell.length_c   1.000
_cell.angle_alpha   90.00
_cell.angle_beta   90.00
_cell.angle_gamma   90.00
#
_symmetry.space_group_name_H-M   'P 1'
#
loop_
_entity.id
_entity.type
_entity.pdbx_description
1 polymer ?
#
loop_
_entity_poly.entity_id
_entity_poly.type
_entity_poly.pdbx_seq_one_letter_code
_entity_poly.pdbx_strand_id
1 'polypeptide(L)'
;MKNVNEVSVEQKFLEVESVFLAHINTSLIGKIKPIYKITDLDSNQWFNIADLLLRYNIVLSHYAKQIGIEMAQKTMPLAAYMR
;
A
#
# COMPACT_ATOMS: atom_id res chain seq x y z
N MET A 1 -6.93 -30.29 12.25
CA MET A 1 -5.72 -29.60 11.77
C MET A 1 -6.14 -28.57 10.72
N LYS A 2 -6.21 -27.27 11.07
CA LYS A 2 -6.58 -26.16 10.16
C LYS A 2 -5.52 -25.04 10.07
N ASN A 3 -4.36 -25.21 10.68
CA ASN A 3 -3.39 -24.11 10.87
C ASN A 3 -2.33 -23.98 9.75
N VAL A 4 -2.32 -24.86 8.75
CA VAL A 4 -1.27 -24.87 7.71
C VAL A 4 -1.54 -23.84 6.59
N ASN A 5 -2.81 -23.51 6.33
CA ASN A 5 -3.18 -22.60 5.23
C ASN A 5 -3.05 -21.11 5.59
N GLU A 6 -3.38 -20.70 6.81
CA GLU A 6 -3.35 -19.27 7.19
C GLU A 6 -1.92 -18.73 7.28
N VAL A 7 -1.01 -19.50 7.88
CA VAL A 7 0.42 -19.14 7.98
C VAL A 7 1.05 -18.98 6.60
N SER A 8 0.66 -19.79 5.62
CA SER A 8 1.16 -19.70 4.24
C SER A 8 0.64 -18.45 3.51
N VAL A 9 -0.61 -18.05 3.74
CA VAL A 9 -1.20 -16.86 3.11
C VAL A 9 -0.59 -15.59 3.68
N GLU A 10 -0.40 -15.53 5.00
CA GLU A 10 0.22 -14.37 5.66
C GLU A 10 1.68 -14.18 5.23
N GLN A 11 2.46 -15.26 5.15
CA GLN A 11 3.83 -15.21 4.63
C GLN A 11 3.89 -14.71 3.19
N LYS A 12 2.99 -15.20 2.32
CA LYS A 12 2.92 -14.76 0.93
C LYS A 12 2.52 -13.29 0.80
N PHE A 13 1.66 -12.79 1.69
CA PHE A 13 1.32 -11.38 1.75
C PHE A 13 2.54 -10.53 2.12
N LEU A 14 3.28 -10.92 3.16
CA LEU A 14 4.49 -10.21 3.60
C LEU A 14 5.57 -10.18 2.50
N GLU A 15 5.73 -11.26 1.75
CA GLU A 15 6.65 -11.31 0.60
C GLU A 15 6.25 -10.31 -0.50
N VAL A 16 4.97 -10.29 -0.88
CA VAL A 16 4.45 -9.38 -1.90
C VAL A 16 4.57 -7.92 -1.44
N GLU A 17 4.22 -7.63 -0.19
CA GLU A 17 4.38 -6.31 0.42
C GLU A 17 5.84 -5.85 0.36
N SER A 18 6.78 -6.71 0.78
CA SER A 18 8.21 -6.40 0.78
C SER A 18 8.73 -6.09 -0.62
N VAL A 19 8.39 -6.91 -1.62
CA VAL A 19 8.80 -6.68 -3.02
C VAL A 19 8.22 -5.38 -3.56
N PHE A 20 6.96 -5.10 -3.26
CA PHE A 20 6.29 -3.86 -3.67
C PHE A 20 6.97 -2.62 -3.07
N LEU A 21 7.21 -2.62 -1.75
CA LEU A 21 7.84 -1.51 -1.05
C LEU A 21 9.29 -1.31 -1.49
N ALA A 22 10.04 -2.39 -1.71
CA ALA A 22 11.39 -2.32 -2.26
C ALA A 22 11.38 -1.67 -3.65
N HIS A 23 10.42 -2.03 -4.50
CA HIS A 23 10.30 -1.43 -5.82
C HIS A 23 9.97 0.06 -5.73
N ILE A 24 9.00 0.47 -4.90
CA ILE A 24 8.66 1.89 -4.70
C ILE A 24 9.87 2.69 -4.21
N ASN A 25 10.56 2.21 -3.18
CA ASN A 25 11.72 2.90 -2.59
C ASN A 25 12.87 3.03 -3.61
N THR A 26 13.00 2.07 -4.52
CA THR A 26 13.99 2.11 -5.60
C THR A 26 13.57 3.09 -6.70
N SER A 27 12.34 2.98 -7.20
CA SER A 27 11.83 3.82 -8.30
C SER A 27 11.70 5.29 -7.93
N LEU A 28 11.47 5.59 -6.64
CA LEU A 28 11.30 6.95 -6.12
C LEU A 28 12.47 7.40 -5.23
N ILE A 29 13.65 6.81 -5.40
CA ILE A 29 14.84 7.15 -4.61
C ILE A 29 15.14 8.66 -4.67
N GLY A 30 15.37 9.26 -3.51
CA GLY A 30 15.60 10.71 -3.38
C GLY A 30 14.36 11.60 -3.62
N LYS A 31 13.18 11.00 -3.89
CA LYS A 31 11.90 11.72 -4.02
C LYS A 31 10.99 11.52 -2.81
N ILE A 32 11.09 10.36 -2.15
CA ILE A 32 10.37 10.03 -0.93
C ILE A 32 11.33 9.52 0.14
N LYS A 33 10.87 9.51 1.40
CA LYS A 33 11.54 8.75 2.46
C LYS A 33 11.24 7.24 2.27
N PRO A 34 12.19 6.34 2.60
CA PRO A 34 11.93 4.90 2.54
C PRO A 34 10.72 4.49 3.38
N ILE A 35 9.88 3.64 2.79
CA ILE A 35 8.68 3.08 3.42
C ILE A 35 8.97 1.61 3.76
N TYR A 36 8.76 1.20 5.01
CA TYR A 36 9.07 -0.15 5.47
C TYR A 36 7.83 -1.02 5.65
N LYS A 37 6.67 -0.40 5.85
CA LYS A 37 5.36 -1.05 5.93
C LYS A 37 4.29 -0.22 5.23
N ILE A 38 3.28 -0.89 4.70
CA ILE A 38 2.13 -0.22 4.07
C ILE A 38 1.41 0.74 5.04
N THR A 39 1.42 0.42 6.34
CA THR A 39 0.80 1.20 7.42
C THR A 39 1.63 2.40 7.89
N ASP A 40 2.85 2.60 7.38
CA ASP A 40 3.70 3.72 7.81
C ASP A 40 3.18 5.08 7.30
N LEU A 41 2.29 5.05 6.32
CA LEU A 41 1.75 6.24 5.65
C LEU A 41 0.23 6.30 5.75
N ASP A 42 -0.30 7.51 5.86
CA ASP A 42 -1.73 7.77 5.76
C ASP A 42 -2.23 7.75 4.30
N SER A 43 -3.55 7.83 4.12
CA SER A 43 -4.18 7.79 2.80
C SER A 43 -3.72 8.92 1.87
N ASN A 44 -3.51 10.13 2.38
CA ASN A 44 -3.08 11.27 1.58
C ASN A 44 -1.63 11.09 1.10
N GLN A 45 -0.77 10.56 1.95
CA GLN A 45 0.60 10.23 1.60
C GLN A 45 0.66 9.14 0.52
N TRP A 46 -0.19 8.12 0.59
CA TRP A 46 -0.34 7.12 -0.46
C TRP A 46 -0.85 7.70 -1.79
N PHE A 47 -1.82 8.63 -1.75
CA PHE A 47 -2.26 9.32 -2.97
C PHE A 47 -1.16 10.19 -3.59
N ASN A 48 -0.33 10.85 -2.78
CA ASN A 48 0.82 11.60 -3.27
C ASN A 48 1.85 10.69 -3.95
N ILE A 49 2.08 9.49 -3.40
CA ILE A 49 2.94 8.48 -4.03
C ILE A 49 2.33 7.99 -5.35
N ALA A 50 1.03 7.73 -5.39
CA ALA A 50 0.34 7.32 -6.60
C ALA A 50 0.46 8.38 -7.71
N ASP A 51 0.31 9.66 -7.37
CA ASP A 51 0.50 10.78 -8.32
C ASP A 51 1.95 10.86 -8.82
N LEU A 52 2.94 10.73 -7.93
CA LEU A 52 4.35 10.67 -8.32
C LEU A 52 4.61 9.52 -9.29
N LEU A 53 4.16 8.31 -8.98
CA LEU A 53 4.31 7.13 -9.83
C LEU A 53 3.66 7.34 -11.21
N LEU A 54 2.48 7.97 -11.25
CA LEU A 54 1.78 8.30 -12.49
C LEU A 54 2.58 9.28 -13.36
N ARG A 55 3.15 10.33 -12.75
CA ARG A 55 3.98 11.33 -13.46
C ARG A 55 5.23 10.72 -14.10
N TYR A 56 5.76 9.64 -13.53
CA TYR A 56 6.90 8.89 -14.09
C TYR A 56 6.49 7.70 -14.97
N ASN A 57 5.19 7.56 -15.33
CA ASN A 57 4.64 6.45 -16.10
C ASN A 57 4.94 5.06 -15.50
N ILE A 58 4.96 4.96 -14.17
CA ILE A 58 5.19 3.70 -13.46
C ILE A 58 3.86 2.98 -13.24
N VAL A 59 3.80 1.71 -13.66
CA VAL A 59 2.60 0.85 -13.65
C VAL A 59 1.98 0.70 -12.24
N LEU A 60 2.80 0.82 -11.20
CA LEU A 60 2.39 0.65 -9.80
C LEU A 60 1.55 1.81 -9.24
N SER A 61 1.34 2.90 -9.99
CA SER A 61 0.50 4.03 -9.55
C SER A 61 -0.91 3.61 -9.13
N HIS A 62 -1.53 2.67 -9.87
CA HIS A 62 -2.86 2.14 -9.54
C HIS A 62 -2.87 1.37 -8.22
N TYR A 63 -1.82 0.62 -7.93
CA TYR A 63 -1.73 -0.18 -6.72
C TYR A 63 -1.49 0.72 -5.48
N ALA A 64 -0.61 1.71 -5.59
CA ALA A 64 -0.44 2.73 -4.54
C ALA A 64 -1.75 3.50 -4.27
N LYS A 65 -2.52 3.83 -5.32
CA LYS A 65 -3.83 4.47 -5.18
C LYS A 65 -4.82 3.58 -4.43
N GLN A 66 -4.84 2.28 -4.73
CA GLN A 66 -5.73 1.33 -4.05
C GLN A 66 -5.42 1.24 -2.55
N ILE A 67 -4.14 1.22 -2.16
CA ILE A 67 -3.73 1.26 -0.75
C ILE A 67 -4.25 2.55 -0.09
N GLY A 68 -4.11 3.70 -0.74
CA GLY A 68 -4.63 4.97 -0.23
C GLY A 68 -6.14 4.94 0.01
N ILE A 69 -6.91 4.33 -0.90
CA ILE A 69 -8.36 4.13 -0.74
C ILE A 69 -8.65 3.25 0.48
N GLU A 70 -7.98 2.11 0.61
CA GLU A 70 -8.18 1.18 1.74
C GLU A 70 -7.89 1.84 3.10
N MET A 71 -6.84 2.67 3.18
CA MET A 71 -6.52 3.43 4.39
C MET A 71 -7.57 4.50 4.71
N ALA A 72 -8.10 5.17 3.68
CA ALA A 72 -9.18 6.14 3.85
C ALA A 72 -10.49 5.47 4.30
N GLN A 73 -10.75 4.25 3.86
CA GLN A 73 -11.94 3.48 4.26
C GLN A 73 -11.80 2.89 5.67
N LYS A 74 -10.60 2.44 6.07
CA LYS A 74 -10.31 1.97 7.44
C LYS A 74 -10.44 3.07 8.50
N THR A 75 -10.23 4.33 8.11
CA THR A 75 -10.38 5.49 9.00
C THR A 75 -11.82 6.01 9.09
N MET A 76 -12.73 5.56 8.22
CA MET A 76 -14.16 5.86 8.33
C MET A 76 -14.83 4.91 9.33
N PRO A 77 -15.48 5.41 10.40
CA PRO A 77 -16.33 4.56 11.21
C PRO A 77 -17.48 4.02 10.34
N LEU A 78 -17.81 2.74 10.53
CA LEU A 78 -18.84 1.97 9.79
C LEU A 78 -20.17 2.71 9.58
N ALA A 79 -20.48 3.70 10.44
CA ALA A 79 -21.65 4.56 10.36
C ALA A 79 -21.74 5.45 9.11
N ALA A 80 -20.64 5.69 8.39
CA ALA A 80 -20.62 6.52 7.18
C ALA A 80 -21.18 5.80 5.93
N TYR A 81 -21.29 4.47 5.95
CA TYR A 81 -21.78 3.66 4.83
C TYR A 81 -23.30 3.39 4.86
N MET A 82 -24.00 3.78 5.93
CA MET A 82 -25.44 3.54 6.12
C MET A 82 -26.30 4.80 5.88
N ARG A 83 -25.91 5.66 4.93
CA ARG A 83 -26.75 6.78 4.46
C ARG A 83 -27.03 6.67 2.98
#